data_AF-C8P727-F1
#
_entry.id   AF-C8P727-F1
#
_cell.length_a   1.000
_cell.length_b   1.000
_cell.length_c   1.000
_cell.angle_alpha   90.00
_cell.angle_beta   90.00
_cell.angle_gamma   90.00
#
_symmetry.space_group_name_H-M   'P 1'
#
loop_
_entity.id
_entity.type
_entity.pdbx_description
1 polymer ?
#
loop_
_entity_poly.entity_id
_entity_poly.type
_entity_poly.pdbx_seq_one_letter_code
_entity_poly.pdbx_strand_id
1 'polypeptide(L)'
;MQLKLRNYIIAVIAVLVVLLGVMSWHQHGHFNRNTTVNGVAVGGMTVDQAYQKVKESTRANQVYINGRLVYQGKASASGITSADKSKFAAAQKEQRTFFPSSKKQNVNVMPSQLDDDQTALMRRAVYAETEKMNQGRRAPVDAYAELKNGTVSTVAAKKGNQYDVRDLIQQFNRQRANGTIRLTAHHTHPLTADSKTVQKEKAKLEALSKRKVTYKVEKESYHFSADDVITRATYQHGKYSFDTSAVKGRIAKIN
;
A
#
# COMPACT_ATOMS: atom_id res chain seq x y z
N MET A 1 -5.50 -37.05 48.27
CA MET A 1 -6.45 -36.49 47.27
C MET A 1 -5.74 -35.82 46.07
N GLN A 2 -4.57 -35.20 46.24
CA GLN A 2 -3.85 -34.49 45.15
C GLN A 2 -3.23 -35.38 44.04
N LEU A 3 -2.81 -36.61 44.35
CA LEU A 3 -2.27 -37.56 43.35
C LEU A 3 -3.30 -37.98 42.29
N LYS A 4 -4.58 -38.12 42.68
CA LYS A 4 -5.67 -38.45 41.75
C LYS A 4 -5.94 -37.29 40.79
N LEU A 5 -5.92 -36.06 41.28
CA LEU A 5 -6.11 -34.85 40.47
C LEU A 5 -4.99 -34.68 39.42
N ARG A 6 -3.72 -34.92 39.80
CA ARG A 6 -2.58 -34.89 38.86
C ARG A 6 -2.74 -35.92 37.73
N ASN A 7 -3.18 -37.13 38.06
CA ASN A 7 -3.38 -38.19 37.06
C ASN A 7 -4.57 -37.88 36.12
N TYR A 8 -5.64 -37.25 36.62
CA TYR A 8 -6.73 -36.74 35.78
C TYR A 8 -6.27 -35.62 34.83
N ILE A 9 -5.46 -34.67 35.32
CA ILE A 9 -4.91 -33.59 34.49
C ILE A 9 -4.03 -34.17 33.37
N ILE A 10 -3.15 -35.13 33.69
CA ILE A 10 -2.29 -35.80 32.69
C ILE A 10 -3.14 -36.54 31.66
N ALA A 11 -4.19 -37.25 32.08
CA ALA A 11 -5.09 -37.96 31.17
C ALA A 11 -5.83 -37.00 30.22
N VAL A 12 -6.32 -35.85 30.72
CA VAL A 12 -6.96 -34.81 29.89
C VAL A 12 -5.97 -34.19 28.89
N ILE A 13 -4.74 -33.90 29.32
CA ILE A 13 -3.69 -33.37 28.42
C ILE A 13 -3.35 -34.39 27.34
N ALA A 14 -3.23 -35.69 27.68
CA ALA A 14 -2.95 -36.74 26.70
C ALA A 14 -4.08 -36.86 25.64
N VAL A 15 -5.34 -36.81 26.07
CA VAL A 15 -6.50 -36.81 25.14
C VAL A 15 -6.50 -35.57 24.25
N LEU A 16 -6.21 -34.38 24.80
CA LEU A 16 -6.10 -33.15 24.01
C LEU A 16 -4.95 -33.23 22.99
N VAL A 17 -3.79 -33.78 23.36
CA VAL A 17 -2.66 -33.97 22.44
C VAL A 17 -3.02 -34.94 21.31
N VAL A 18 -3.73 -36.04 21.60
CA VAL A 18 -4.20 -36.98 20.57
C VAL A 18 -5.23 -36.32 19.65
N LEU A 19 -6.21 -35.59 20.20
CA LEU A 19 -7.21 -34.87 19.41
C LEU A 19 -6.57 -33.79 18.52
N LEU A 20 -5.61 -33.03 19.06
CA LEU A 20 -4.83 -32.05 18.31
C LEU A 20 -3.96 -32.71 17.23
N GLY A 21 -3.38 -33.88 17.51
CA GLY A 21 -2.60 -34.67 16.56
C GLY A 21 -3.43 -35.16 15.37
N VAL A 22 -4.60 -35.76 15.63
CA VAL A 22 -5.54 -36.23 14.59
C VAL A 22 -6.08 -35.06 13.76
N MET A 23 -6.41 -33.93 14.40
CA MET A 23 -6.84 -32.71 13.69
C MET A 23 -5.73 -32.13 12.81
N SER A 24 -4.49 -32.09 13.31
CA SER A 24 -3.32 -31.61 12.56
C SER A 24 -3.00 -32.49 11.34
N TRP A 25 -3.15 -33.82 11.47
CA TRP A 25 -2.95 -34.75 10.37
C TRP A 25 -4.03 -34.63 9.28
N HIS A 26 -5.30 -34.47 9.65
CA HIS A 26 -6.37 -34.25 8.67
C HIS A 26 -6.24 -32.90 7.94
N GLN A 27 -5.75 -31.86 8.63
CA GLN A 27 -5.47 -30.55 8.03
C GLN A 27 -4.23 -30.52 7.12
N HIS A 28 -3.39 -31.57 7.11
CA HIS A 28 -2.19 -31.59 6.28
C HIS A 28 -2.48 -31.73 4.77
N GLY A 29 -3.62 -32.30 4.39
CA GLY A 29 -3.97 -32.57 2.99
C GLY A 29 -5.06 -31.67 2.39
N HIS A 30 -5.80 -30.92 3.22
CA HIS A 30 -7.03 -30.24 2.81
C HIS A 30 -6.98 -28.73 2.98
N PHE A 31 -7.82 -28.01 2.25
CA PHE A 31 -8.09 -26.60 2.48
C PHE A 31 -9.00 -26.39 3.69
N ASN A 32 -8.83 -25.26 4.40
CA ASN A 32 -9.72 -24.91 5.52
C ASN A 32 -11.16 -24.72 5.00
N ARG A 33 -12.16 -25.07 5.82
CA ARG A 33 -13.58 -25.16 5.38
C ARG A 33 -14.13 -23.89 4.72
N ASN A 34 -13.68 -22.71 5.12
CA ASN A 34 -14.16 -21.42 4.60
C ASN A 34 -13.17 -20.74 3.64
N THR A 35 -12.38 -21.55 2.92
CA THR A 35 -11.40 -21.05 1.96
C THR A 35 -11.94 -21.03 0.54
N THR A 36 -11.62 -19.94 -0.15
CA THR A 36 -11.75 -19.77 -1.59
C THR A 36 -10.37 -19.61 -2.21
N VAL A 37 -10.19 -20.09 -3.44
CA VAL A 37 -9.02 -19.79 -4.27
C VAL A 37 -9.50 -19.01 -5.47
N ASN A 38 -8.98 -17.80 -5.66
CA ASN A 38 -9.42 -16.88 -6.71
C ASN A 38 -10.94 -16.60 -6.72
N GLY A 39 -11.59 -16.71 -5.56
CA GLY A 39 -13.05 -16.58 -5.39
C GLY A 39 -13.85 -17.89 -5.54
N VAL A 40 -13.21 -19.00 -5.92
CA VAL A 40 -13.87 -20.31 -6.06
C VAL A 40 -13.80 -21.06 -4.73
N ALA A 41 -14.94 -21.56 -4.24
CA ALA A 41 -15.01 -22.29 -2.97
C ALA A 41 -14.28 -23.65 -3.08
N VAL A 42 -13.19 -23.80 -2.32
CA VAL A 42 -12.37 -25.02 -2.27
C VAL A 42 -12.20 -25.59 -0.86
N GLY A 43 -12.92 -25.04 0.12
CA GLY A 43 -12.80 -25.47 1.51
C GLY A 43 -13.11 -26.96 1.69
N GLY A 44 -12.28 -27.63 2.49
CA GLY A 44 -12.35 -29.08 2.70
C GLY A 44 -11.81 -29.93 1.54
N MET A 45 -11.41 -29.34 0.42
CA MET A 45 -10.86 -30.09 -0.72
C MET A 45 -9.38 -30.38 -0.55
N THR A 46 -8.89 -31.46 -1.15
CA THR A 46 -7.45 -31.69 -1.30
C THR A 46 -6.83 -30.69 -2.27
N VAL A 47 -5.49 -30.62 -2.31
CA VAL A 47 -4.76 -29.80 -3.30
C VAL A 47 -5.17 -30.14 -4.73
N ASP A 48 -5.28 -31.42 -5.07
CA ASP A 48 -5.66 -31.87 -6.41
C ASP A 48 -7.10 -31.51 -6.76
N GLN A 49 -8.04 -31.72 -5.83
CA GLN A 49 -9.44 -31.37 -6.02
C GLN A 49 -9.63 -29.86 -6.20
N ALA A 50 -8.96 -29.05 -5.36
CA ALA A 50 -8.99 -27.60 -5.47
C ALA A 50 -8.39 -27.12 -6.80
N TYR A 51 -7.25 -27.68 -7.21
CA TYR A 51 -6.61 -27.38 -8.49
C TYR A 51 -7.55 -27.65 -9.66
N GLN A 52 -8.13 -28.85 -9.76
CA GLN A 52 -9.04 -29.19 -10.87
C GLN A 52 -10.28 -28.31 -10.87
N LYS A 53 -10.90 -28.10 -9.71
CA LYS A 53 -12.10 -27.26 -9.60
C LYS A 53 -11.84 -25.81 -10.03
N VAL A 54 -10.73 -25.21 -9.60
CA VAL A 54 -10.39 -23.84 -10.00
C VAL A 54 -10.00 -23.79 -11.47
N LYS A 55 -9.29 -24.80 -11.98
CA LYS A 55 -8.95 -24.90 -13.40
C LYS A 55 -10.18 -24.91 -14.30
N GLU A 56 -11.17 -25.71 -13.97
CA GLU A 56 -12.43 -25.86 -14.71
C GLU A 56 -13.41 -24.70 -14.50
N SER A 57 -13.19 -23.88 -13.47
CA SER A 57 -14.03 -22.72 -13.19
C SER A 57 -13.84 -21.58 -14.19
N THR A 58 -14.88 -20.76 -14.32
CA THR A 58 -14.84 -19.54 -15.11
C THR A 58 -14.61 -18.31 -14.23
N ARG A 59 -13.96 -17.30 -14.81
CA ARG A 59 -13.76 -15.99 -14.19
C ARG A 59 -14.81 -15.03 -14.69
N ALA A 60 -15.55 -14.40 -13.78
CA ALA A 60 -16.59 -13.44 -14.12
C ALA A 60 -16.05 -12.12 -14.70
N ASN A 61 -14.78 -11.80 -14.44
CA ASN A 61 -14.10 -10.56 -14.84
C ASN A 61 -14.88 -9.30 -14.43
N GLN A 62 -15.28 -9.27 -13.16
CA GLN A 62 -16.00 -8.15 -12.56
C GLN A 62 -15.11 -7.37 -11.61
N VAL A 63 -15.24 -6.04 -11.63
CA VAL A 63 -14.56 -5.17 -10.67
C VAL A 63 -15.57 -4.29 -9.97
N TYR A 64 -15.48 -4.26 -8.64
CA TYR A 64 -16.28 -3.40 -7.79
C TYR A 64 -15.37 -2.45 -7.01
N ILE A 65 -15.77 -1.19 -6.89
CA ILE A 65 -15.15 -0.22 -5.97
C ILE A 65 -16.22 0.22 -4.97
N ASN A 66 -15.95 0.07 -3.67
CA ASN A 66 -16.91 0.36 -2.59
C ASN A 66 -18.28 -0.31 -2.80
N GLY A 67 -18.29 -1.54 -3.35
CA GLY A 67 -19.51 -2.29 -3.63
C GLY A 67 -20.25 -1.90 -4.91
N ARG A 68 -19.83 -0.84 -5.63
CA ARG A 68 -20.38 -0.46 -6.95
C ARG A 68 -19.65 -1.19 -8.06
N LEU A 69 -20.39 -1.78 -9.01
CA LEU A 69 -19.82 -2.38 -10.22
C LEU A 69 -19.24 -1.28 -11.12
N VAL A 70 -17.95 -1.38 -11.45
CA VAL A 70 -17.23 -0.40 -12.29
C VAL A 70 -16.75 -0.99 -13.60
N TYR A 71 -16.68 -2.32 -13.69
CA TYR A 71 -16.34 -3.05 -14.90
C TYR A 71 -17.03 -4.40 -14.94
N GLN A 72 -17.60 -4.74 -16.09
CA GLN A 72 -18.19 -6.04 -16.38
C GLN A 72 -17.57 -6.58 -17.68
N GLY A 73 -16.69 -7.57 -17.52
CA GLY A 73 -16.13 -8.32 -18.63
C GLY A 73 -17.00 -9.48 -19.09
N LYS A 74 -16.61 -10.09 -20.23
CA LYS A 74 -17.07 -11.43 -20.59
C LYS A 74 -16.46 -12.46 -19.64
N ALA A 75 -17.19 -13.53 -19.36
CA ALA A 75 -16.63 -14.66 -18.62
C ALA A 75 -15.48 -15.29 -19.41
N SER A 76 -14.41 -15.67 -18.72
CA SER A 76 -13.23 -16.31 -19.33
C SER A 76 -12.86 -17.58 -18.59
N ALA A 77 -11.98 -18.39 -19.16
CA ALA A 77 -11.34 -19.48 -18.43
C ALA A 77 -10.54 -18.94 -17.22
N SER A 78 -10.26 -19.82 -16.26
CA SER A 78 -9.46 -19.52 -15.07
C SER A 78 -8.01 -19.11 -15.39
N GLY A 79 -7.47 -19.55 -16.52
CA GLY A 79 -6.07 -19.39 -16.89
C GLY A 79 -5.11 -20.32 -16.13
N ILE A 80 -5.65 -21.19 -15.27
CA ILE A 80 -4.87 -22.16 -14.49
C ILE A 80 -4.47 -23.32 -15.41
N THR A 81 -3.18 -23.65 -15.36
CA THR A 81 -2.57 -24.72 -16.17
C THR A 81 -1.89 -25.75 -15.27
N SER A 82 -1.37 -26.83 -15.86
CA SER A 82 -0.57 -27.81 -15.12
C SER A 82 0.66 -27.20 -14.44
N ALA A 83 1.22 -26.12 -15.00
CA ALA A 83 2.34 -25.39 -14.40
C ALA A 83 1.97 -24.72 -13.07
N ASP A 84 0.69 -24.50 -12.81
CA ASP A 84 0.20 -23.82 -11.60
C ASP A 84 -0.08 -24.78 -10.44
N LYS A 85 -0.02 -26.10 -10.66
CA LYS A 85 -0.39 -27.11 -9.65
C LYS A 85 0.40 -26.94 -8.34
N SER A 86 1.70 -26.63 -8.42
CA SER A 86 2.55 -26.40 -7.24
C SER A 86 2.10 -25.17 -6.42
N LYS A 87 1.50 -24.16 -7.06
CA LYS A 87 0.99 -22.96 -6.40
C LYS A 87 -0.21 -23.27 -5.50
N PHE A 88 -1.01 -24.29 -5.83
CA PHE A 88 -2.09 -24.75 -4.95
C PHE A 88 -1.57 -25.40 -3.67
N ALA A 89 -0.44 -26.11 -3.74
CA ALA A 89 0.21 -26.64 -2.55
C ALA A 89 0.76 -25.52 -1.65
N ALA A 90 1.33 -24.46 -2.25
CA ALA A 90 1.76 -23.28 -1.52
C ALA A 90 0.56 -22.54 -0.87
N ALA A 91 -0.51 -22.32 -1.63
CA ALA A 91 -1.76 -21.74 -1.14
C ALA A 91 -2.37 -22.56 0.01
N GLN A 92 -2.29 -23.90 -0.07
CA GLN A 92 -2.75 -24.77 1.00
C GLN A 92 -1.96 -24.58 2.29
N LYS A 93 -0.64 -24.42 2.18
CA LYS A 93 0.25 -24.21 3.34
C LYS A 93 0.02 -22.84 3.99
N GLU A 94 -0.19 -21.79 3.20
CA GLU A 94 -0.36 -20.41 3.68
C GLU A 94 -1.58 -20.24 4.60
N GLN A 95 -2.67 -20.96 4.33
CA GLN A 95 -3.89 -20.89 5.15
C GLN A 95 -3.83 -21.77 6.41
N ARG A 96 -2.79 -22.59 6.63
CA ARG A 96 -2.78 -23.53 7.77
C ARG A 96 -2.86 -22.76 9.08
N THR A 97 -3.85 -23.08 9.90
CA THR A 97 -4.06 -22.48 11.21
C THR A 97 -4.08 -23.58 12.26
N PHE A 98 -3.38 -23.39 13.38
CA PHE A 98 -3.34 -24.37 14.46
C PHE A 98 -4.74 -24.68 15.04
N PHE A 99 -5.60 -23.65 15.13
CA PHE A 99 -6.98 -23.80 15.58
C PHE A 99 -7.98 -23.68 14.42
N PRO A 100 -9.05 -24.51 14.39
CA PRO A 100 -10.12 -24.36 13.41
C PRO A 100 -10.76 -22.97 13.50
N SER A 101 -10.92 -22.29 12.36
CA SER A 101 -11.59 -20.98 12.28
C SER A 101 -12.78 -21.02 11.32
N SER A 102 -13.86 -20.33 11.69
CA SER A 102 -15.00 -20.08 10.81
C SER A 102 -14.79 -18.86 9.89
N LYS A 103 -13.65 -18.17 9.99
CA LYS A 103 -13.36 -16.98 9.21
C LYS A 103 -13.23 -17.33 7.72
N LYS A 104 -13.94 -16.58 6.87
CA LYS A 104 -13.79 -16.68 5.41
C LYS A 104 -12.41 -16.19 4.98
N GLN A 105 -11.75 -16.94 4.12
CA GLN A 105 -10.45 -16.60 3.56
C GLN A 105 -10.48 -16.78 2.03
N ASN A 106 -9.86 -15.86 1.31
CA ASN A 106 -9.58 -16.03 -0.11
C ASN A 106 -8.07 -16.02 -0.30
N VAL A 107 -7.52 -17.11 -0.85
CA VAL A 107 -6.12 -17.21 -1.22
C VAL A 107 -6.02 -16.93 -2.71
N ASN A 108 -5.04 -16.12 -3.10
CA ASN A 108 -4.83 -15.77 -4.49
C ASN A 108 -3.75 -16.65 -5.11
N VAL A 109 -4.11 -17.40 -6.16
CA VAL A 109 -3.18 -18.18 -6.98
C VAL A 109 -3.09 -17.52 -8.34
N MET A 110 -1.95 -16.88 -8.62
CA MET A 110 -1.73 -16.22 -9.92
C MET A 110 -1.64 -17.28 -11.04
N PRO A 111 -2.54 -17.27 -12.03
CA PRO A 111 -2.50 -18.21 -13.15
C PRO A 111 -1.30 -17.95 -14.05
N SER A 112 -0.80 -18.99 -14.71
CA SER A 112 0.27 -18.84 -15.71
C SER A 112 -0.22 -18.22 -17.02
N GLN A 113 -1.51 -18.35 -17.33
CA GLN A 113 -2.11 -17.80 -18.55
C GLN A 113 -3.27 -16.87 -18.19
N LEU A 114 -2.94 -15.69 -17.65
CA LEU A 114 -3.92 -14.64 -17.46
C LEU A 114 -4.12 -13.87 -18.77
N ASP A 115 -5.36 -13.55 -19.11
CA ASP A 115 -5.67 -12.68 -20.25
C ASP A 115 -5.19 -11.24 -19.93
N ASP A 116 -4.08 -10.85 -20.54
CA ASP A 116 -3.43 -9.56 -20.31
C ASP A 116 -4.26 -8.38 -20.83
N ASP A 117 -4.93 -8.54 -21.97
CA ASP A 117 -5.80 -7.51 -22.55
C ASP A 117 -7.00 -7.25 -21.65
N GLN A 118 -7.67 -8.32 -21.21
CA GLN A 118 -8.79 -8.21 -20.29
C GLN A 118 -8.36 -7.63 -18.94
N THR A 119 -7.17 -7.99 -18.45
CA THR A 119 -6.60 -7.42 -17.23
C THR A 119 -6.28 -5.94 -17.38
N ALA A 120 -5.77 -5.51 -18.53
CA ALA A 120 -5.50 -4.12 -18.84
C ALA A 120 -6.80 -3.29 -18.91
N LEU A 121 -7.86 -3.82 -19.51
CA LEU A 121 -9.18 -3.18 -19.56
C LEU A 121 -9.77 -3.00 -18.16
N MET A 122 -9.73 -4.04 -17.31
CA MET A 122 -10.16 -3.95 -15.91
C MET A 122 -9.36 -2.88 -15.15
N ARG A 123 -8.04 -2.87 -15.31
CA ARG A 123 -7.15 -1.88 -14.66
C ARG A 123 -7.47 -0.45 -15.11
N ARG A 124 -7.70 -0.25 -16.40
CA ARG A 124 -8.08 1.05 -16.97
C ARG A 124 -9.43 1.52 -16.44
N ALA A 125 -10.40 0.63 -16.28
CA ALA A 125 -11.70 0.96 -15.69
C ALA A 125 -11.57 1.40 -14.22
N VAL A 126 -10.73 0.72 -13.42
CA VAL A 126 -10.43 1.15 -12.04
C VAL A 126 -9.83 2.56 -12.02
N TYR A 127 -8.84 2.81 -12.87
CA TYR A 127 -8.22 4.12 -12.98
C TYR A 127 -9.25 5.20 -13.36
N ALA A 128 -9.99 4.99 -14.45
CA ALA A 128 -10.95 5.96 -14.98
C ALA A 128 -12.09 6.25 -13.99
N GLU A 129 -12.66 5.23 -13.34
CA GLU A 129 -13.71 5.45 -12.34
C GLU A 129 -13.16 6.15 -11.10
N THR A 130 -11.92 5.87 -10.69
CA THR A 130 -11.32 6.58 -9.56
C THR A 130 -11.07 8.06 -9.88
N GLU A 131 -10.56 8.37 -11.07
CA GLU A 131 -10.40 9.76 -11.53
C GLU A 131 -11.75 10.48 -11.59
N LYS A 132 -12.78 9.81 -12.10
CA LYS A 132 -14.16 10.32 -12.09
C LYS A 132 -14.66 10.58 -10.68
N MET A 133 -14.47 9.64 -9.75
CA MET A 133 -14.80 9.85 -8.33
C MET A 133 -13.97 11.00 -7.73
N ASN A 134 -12.79 11.29 -8.24
CA ASN A 134 -11.96 12.41 -7.79
C ASN A 134 -12.38 13.76 -8.37
N GLN A 135 -13.28 13.82 -9.34
CA GLN A 135 -13.86 15.07 -9.81
C GLN A 135 -14.56 15.78 -8.65
N GLY A 136 -14.14 17.02 -8.35
CA GLY A 136 -14.66 17.81 -7.23
C GLY A 136 -14.05 17.49 -5.85
N ARG A 137 -13.15 16.51 -5.75
CA ARG A 137 -12.38 16.26 -4.52
C ARG A 137 -11.11 17.11 -4.49
N ARG A 138 -10.70 17.49 -3.30
CA ARG A 138 -9.49 18.28 -3.05
C ARG A 138 -8.34 17.34 -2.72
N ALA A 139 -7.24 17.45 -3.46
CA ALA A 139 -5.98 16.81 -3.12
C ALA A 139 -5.50 17.33 -1.75
N PRO A 140 -4.86 16.46 -0.93
CA PRO A 140 -4.20 16.92 0.27
C PRO A 140 -3.00 17.80 -0.10
N VAL A 141 -2.65 18.71 0.79
CA VAL A 141 -1.41 19.50 0.68
C VAL A 141 -0.47 19.00 1.75
N ASP A 142 0.70 18.55 1.31
CA ASP A 142 1.76 18.06 2.19
C ASP A 142 2.24 19.15 3.13
N ALA A 143 2.66 18.75 4.34
CA ALA A 143 3.51 19.61 5.15
C ALA A 143 4.85 19.82 4.44
N TYR A 144 5.50 20.94 4.69
CA TYR A 144 6.83 21.22 4.14
C TYR A 144 7.60 22.16 5.05
N ALA A 145 8.92 22.23 4.88
CA ALA A 145 9.75 23.19 5.60
C ALA A 145 9.92 24.49 4.81
N GLU A 146 9.94 25.63 5.50
CA GLU A 146 10.26 26.93 4.90
C GLU A 146 11.27 27.70 5.75
N LEU A 147 12.18 28.39 5.06
CA LEU A 147 13.00 29.45 5.64
C LEU A 147 12.27 30.76 5.38
N LYS A 148 11.99 31.53 6.42
CA LYS A 148 11.37 32.85 6.29
C LYS A 148 12.00 33.79 7.30
N ASN A 149 12.54 34.91 6.81
CA ASN A 149 13.21 35.91 7.64
C ASN A 149 14.22 35.29 8.63
N GLY A 150 15.10 34.43 8.13
CA GLY A 150 16.14 33.75 8.90
C GLY A 150 15.73 32.57 9.76
N THR A 151 14.43 32.36 9.96
CA THR A 151 13.93 31.25 10.76
C THR A 151 13.45 30.11 9.87
N VAL A 152 13.92 28.90 10.16
CA VAL A 152 13.38 27.68 9.54
C VAL A 152 12.24 27.15 10.37
N SER A 153 11.07 27.00 9.76
CA SER A 153 9.87 26.44 10.37
C SER A 153 9.23 25.40 9.44
N THR A 154 8.21 24.70 9.94
CA THR A 154 7.41 23.76 9.16
C THR A 154 6.01 24.29 8.97
N VAL A 155 5.53 24.28 7.73
CA VAL A 155 4.15 24.57 7.38
C VAL A 155 3.33 23.30 7.49
N ALA A 156 2.22 23.38 8.22
CA ALA A 156 1.36 22.24 8.49
C ALA A 156 0.66 21.73 7.22
N ALA A 157 0.49 20.40 7.16
CA ALA A 157 -0.28 19.74 6.11
C ALA A 157 -1.75 20.16 6.14
N LYS A 158 -2.38 20.20 4.96
CA LYS A 158 -3.83 20.37 4.83
C LYS A 158 -4.46 19.08 4.34
N LYS A 159 -5.46 18.59 5.07
CA LYS A 159 -6.19 17.38 4.70
C LYS A 159 -6.98 17.60 3.42
N GLY A 160 -6.91 16.62 2.52
CA GLY A 160 -7.76 16.49 1.35
C GLY A 160 -8.81 15.39 1.55
N ASN A 161 -9.67 15.22 0.55
CA ASN A 161 -10.66 14.14 0.50
C ASN A 161 -10.57 13.31 -0.79
N GLN A 162 -9.47 13.45 -1.54
CA GLN A 162 -9.22 12.68 -2.76
C GLN A 162 -8.97 11.20 -2.43
N TYR A 163 -9.52 10.31 -3.27
CA TYR A 163 -9.21 8.88 -3.20
C TYR A 163 -7.83 8.59 -3.79
N ASP A 164 -7.11 7.66 -3.17
CA ASP A 164 -5.79 7.22 -3.60
C ASP A 164 -5.91 6.22 -4.76
N VAL A 165 -5.67 6.74 -5.96
CA VAL A 165 -5.66 5.95 -7.20
C VAL A 165 -4.58 4.86 -7.15
N ARG A 166 -3.42 5.13 -6.54
CA ARG A 166 -2.31 4.17 -6.48
C ARG A 166 -2.67 3.01 -5.57
N ASP A 167 -3.26 3.29 -4.41
CA ASP A 167 -3.73 2.24 -3.49
C ASP A 167 -4.78 1.34 -4.15
N LEU A 168 -5.76 1.92 -4.85
CA LEU A 168 -6.76 1.14 -5.59
C LEU A 168 -6.14 0.25 -6.67
N ILE A 169 -5.17 0.77 -7.43
CA ILE A 169 -4.44 -0.02 -8.43
C ILE A 169 -3.60 -1.13 -7.78
N GLN A 170 -3.00 -0.88 -6.61
CA GLN A 170 -2.29 -1.92 -5.86
C GLN A 170 -3.23 -3.00 -5.32
N GLN A 171 -4.40 -2.62 -4.80
CA GLN A 171 -5.45 -3.57 -4.41
C GLN A 171 -5.90 -4.41 -5.60
N PHE A 172 -6.13 -3.78 -6.77
CA PHE A 172 -6.45 -4.48 -8.00
C PHE A 172 -5.37 -5.48 -8.38
N ASN A 173 -4.11 -5.06 -8.43
CA ASN A 173 -2.99 -5.94 -8.79
C ASN A 173 -2.86 -7.16 -7.86
N ARG A 174 -3.14 -6.98 -6.56
CA ARG A 174 -3.16 -8.07 -5.57
C ARG A 174 -4.32 -9.04 -5.75
N GLN A 175 -5.41 -8.63 -6.39
CA GLN A 175 -6.63 -9.42 -6.58
C GLN A 175 -6.88 -9.82 -8.03
N ARG A 176 -6.03 -9.40 -8.99
CA ARG A 176 -6.31 -9.48 -10.45
C ARG A 176 -6.58 -10.87 -11.01
N ALA A 177 -6.24 -11.91 -10.27
CA ALA A 177 -6.53 -13.31 -10.62
C ALA A 177 -7.90 -13.81 -10.13
N ASN A 178 -8.55 -13.09 -9.20
CA ASN A 178 -9.91 -13.38 -8.77
C ASN A 178 -10.89 -13.20 -9.95
N GLY A 179 -11.96 -14.00 -9.99
CA GLY A 179 -13.05 -13.80 -10.95
C GLY A 179 -13.87 -12.52 -10.68
N THR A 180 -14.06 -12.19 -9.41
CA THR A 180 -14.68 -10.94 -8.95
C THR A 180 -13.72 -10.20 -8.02
N ILE A 181 -13.35 -8.99 -8.38
CA ILE A 181 -12.44 -8.12 -7.64
C ILE A 181 -13.24 -7.11 -6.84
N ARG A 182 -12.94 -6.98 -5.55
CA ARG A 182 -13.60 -6.00 -4.66
C ARG A 182 -12.56 -5.09 -4.05
N LEU A 183 -12.63 -3.82 -4.42
CA LEU A 183 -11.71 -2.77 -4.02
C LEU A 183 -12.39 -1.83 -3.03
N THR A 184 -11.62 -1.33 -2.07
CA THR A 184 -12.08 -0.33 -1.10
C THR A 184 -11.30 0.95 -1.33
N ALA A 185 -11.98 2.06 -1.61
CA ALA A 185 -11.31 3.33 -1.84
C ALA A 185 -10.84 3.93 -0.53
N HIS A 186 -9.54 4.17 -0.40
CA HIS A 186 -8.95 4.90 0.70
C HIS A 186 -8.59 6.32 0.27
N HIS A 187 -8.52 7.24 1.22
CA HIS A 187 -8.16 8.62 0.94
C HIS A 187 -6.64 8.77 0.87
N THR A 188 -6.16 9.68 0.04
CA THR A 188 -4.75 10.12 0.06
C THR A 188 -4.47 10.86 1.36
N HIS A 189 -3.34 10.57 1.99
CA HIS A 189 -2.91 11.25 3.21
C HIS A 189 -1.71 12.16 2.90
N PRO A 190 -1.68 13.40 3.41
CA PRO A 190 -0.53 14.27 3.23
C PRO A 190 0.68 13.77 4.01
N LEU A 191 1.87 14.16 3.56
CA LEU A 191 3.08 14.07 4.37
C LEU A 191 2.92 14.91 5.64
N THR A 192 3.26 14.33 6.77
CA THR A 192 3.29 15.03 8.06
C THR A 192 4.59 15.81 8.21
N ALA A 193 4.60 16.79 9.12
CA ALA A 193 5.80 17.56 9.44
C ALA A 193 6.95 16.66 9.92
N ASP A 194 6.64 15.56 10.61
CA ASP A 194 7.62 14.59 11.11
C ASP A 194 8.07 13.56 10.07
N SER A 195 7.54 13.63 8.85
CA SER A 195 7.96 12.72 7.78
C SER A 195 9.43 12.92 7.45
N LYS A 196 10.13 11.82 7.12
CA LYS A 196 11.55 11.85 6.74
C LYS A 196 11.83 12.85 5.61
N THR A 197 10.86 13.01 4.70
CA THR A 197 10.92 14.01 3.62
C THR A 197 10.98 15.42 4.19
N VAL A 198 9.98 15.85 4.97
CA VAL A 198 9.92 17.21 5.52
C VAL A 198 11.10 17.50 6.45
N GLN A 199 11.54 16.52 7.23
CA GLN A 199 12.74 16.67 8.08
C GLN A 199 14.03 16.88 7.24
N LYS A 200 14.14 16.22 6.08
CA LYS A 200 15.24 16.46 5.14
C LYS A 200 15.17 17.85 4.52
N GLU A 201 13.98 18.35 4.20
CA GLU A 201 13.78 19.72 3.72
C GLU A 201 14.23 20.74 4.76
N LYS A 202 13.80 20.54 6.01
CA LYS A 202 14.18 21.38 7.16
C LYS A 202 15.70 21.44 7.32
N ALA A 203 16.38 20.29 7.35
CA ALA A 203 17.84 20.24 7.48
C ALA A 203 18.57 20.96 6.34
N LYS A 204 18.04 20.91 5.11
CA LYS A 204 18.60 21.63 3.96
C LYS A 204 18.45 23.15 4.12
N LEU A 205 17.30 23.61 4.58
CA LEU A 205 17.05 25.02 4.83
C LEU A 205 17.84 25.56 6.04
N GLU A 206 18.06 24.75 7.07
CA GLU A 206 18.94 25.10 8.20
C GLU A 206 20.41 25.18 7.80
N ALA A 207 20.85 24.33 6.88
CA ALA A 207 22.19 24.43 6.31
C ALA A 207 22.33 25.67 5.40
N LEU A 208 21.27 26.03 4.67
CA LEU A 208 21.20 27.21 3.83
C LEU A 208 21.24 28.50 4.67
N SER A 209 20.47 28.59 5.76
CA SER A 209 20.40 29.81 6.59
C SER A 209 21.73 30.18 7.24
N LYS A 210 22.61 29.20 7.44
CA LYS A 210 23.97 29.39 7.98
C LYS A 210 25.00 29.82 6.93
N ARG A 211 24.64 29.85 5.64
CA ARG A 211 25.58 30.21 4.57
C ARG A 211 25.89 31.70 4.61
N LYS A 212 27.14 32.01 4.27
CA LYS A 212 27.65 33.35 4.05
C LYS A 212 28.34 33.38 2.69
N VAL A 213 28.20 34.48 1.99
CA VAL A 213 28.88 34.72 0.71
C VAL A 213 29.62 36.06 0.78
N THR A 214 30.79 36.10 0.14
CA THR A 214 31.55 37.34 -0.02
C THR A 214 31.39 37.78 -1.46
N TYR A 215 30.86 38.98 -1.64
CA TYR A 215 30.74 39.65 -2.93
C TYR A 215 31.83 40.72 -3.03
N LYS A 216 32.67 40.64 -4.07
CA LYS A 216 33.80 41.55 -4.25
C LYS A 216 33.51 42.47 -5.43
N VAL A 217 33.56 43.78 -5.19
CA VAL A 217 33.45 44.82 -6.21
C VAL A 217 34.76 45.61 -6.17
N GLU A 218 35.50 45.58 -7.28
CA GLU A 218 36.86 46.12 -7.37
C GLU A 218 37.79 45.61 -6.24
N LYS A 219 38.18 46.49 -5.32
CA LYS A 219 39.06 46.20 -4.18
C LYS A 219 38.29 46.00 -2.86
N GLU A 220 36.98 46.27 -2.83
CA GLU A 220 36.15 46.16 -1.63
C GLU A 220 35.42 44.82 -1.55
N SER A 221 35.26 44.30 -0.33
CA SER A 221 34.58 43.02 -0.06
C SER A 221 33.37 43.24 0.83
N TYR A 222 32.22 42.76 0.36
CA TYR A 222 30.92 42.85 1.02
C TYR A 222 30.48 41.45 1.47
N HIS A 223 30.21 41.29 2.76
CA HIS A 223 29.77 40.01 3.31
C HIS A 223 28.24 39.98 3.46
N PHE A 224 27.63 38.95 2.88
CA PHE A 224 26.20 38.70 2.93
C PHE A 224 25.94 37.39 3.66
N SER A 225 25.06 37.43 4.66
CA SER A 225 24.43 36.26 5.23
C SER A 225 23.25 35.81 4.35
N ALA A 226 22.70 34.61 4.61
CA ALA A 226 21.49 34.16 3.94
C ALA A 226 20.32 35.15 4.11
N ASP A 227 20.15 35.71 5.31
CA ASP A 227 19.04 36.61 5.64
C ASP A 227 19.14 37.97 4.94
N ASP A 228 20.35 38.37 4.56
CA ASP A 228 20.58 39.58 3.76
C ASP A 228 20.10 39.43 2.32
N VAL A 229 19.99 38.19 1.83
CA VAL A 229 19.74 37.87 0.43
C VAL A 229 18.37 37.23 0.24
N ILE A 230 17.91 36.44 1.21
CA ILE A 230 16.76 35.54 1.09
C ILE A 230 15.69 35.96 2.09
N THR A 231 14.56 36.42 1.58
CA THR A 231 13.37 36.72 2.39
C THR A 231 12.59 35.44 2.71
N ARG A 232 12.50 34.54 1.72
CA ARG A 232 11.86 33.22 1.85
C ARG A 232 12.56 32.17 1.01
N ALA A 233 12.67 30.95 1.50
CA ALA A 233 13.08 29.80 0.69
C ALA A 233 12.34 28.52 1.07
N THR A 234 12.15 27.64 0.09
CA THR A 234 11.71 26.26 0.29
C THR A 234 12.66 25.31 -0.40
N TYR A 235 12.71 24.06 0.08
CA TYR A 235 13.42 22.97 -0.59
C TYR A 235 12.45 21.82 -0.77
N GLN A 236 11.92 21.63 -1.97
CA GLN A 236 10.90 20.61 -2.26
C GLN A 236 11.29 19.85 -3.51
N HIS A 237 11.02 18.54 -3.53
CA HIS A 237 11.34 17.65 -4.66
C HIS A 237 12.81 17.76 -5.13
N GLY A 238 13.73 18.01 -4.21
CA GLY A 238 15.17 18.12 -4.49
C GLY A 238 15.63 19.47 -5.05
N LYS A 239 14.76 20.48 -5.09
CA LYS A 239 15.08 21.80 -5.65
C LYS A 239 14.81 22.91 -4.65
N TYR A 240 15.66 23.93 -4.65
CA TYR A 240 15.39 25.17 -3.91
C TYR A 240 14.51 26.11 -4.72
N SER A 241 13.62 26.80 -4.02
CA SER A 241 12.92 27.99 -4.52
C SER A 241 13.24 29.15 -3.58
N PHE A 242 13.59 30.31 -4.14
CA PHE A 242 14.01 31.48 -3.37
C PHE A 242 13.17 32.70 -3.72
N ASP A 243 12.83 33.48 -2.69
CA ASP A 243 12.45 34.88 -2.80
C ASP A 243 13.62 35.72 -2.29
N THR A 244 14.23 36.47 -3.21
CA THR A 244 15.42 37.29 -2.96
C THR A 244 15.13 38.79 -2.96
N SER A 245 13.88 39.19 -2.77
CA SER A 245 13.49 40.60 -2.80
C SER A 245 14.29 41.49 -1.84
N ALA A 246 14.73 40.95 -0.68
CA ALA A 246 15.59 41.65 0.28
C ALA A 246 16.95 42.09 -0.29
N VAL A 247 17.54 41.36 -1.25
CA VAL A 247 18.91 41.63 -1.72
C VAL A 247 19.01 42.97 -2.46
N LYS A 248 17.93 43.42 -3.10
CA LYS A 248 17.90 44.65 -3.90
C LYS A 248 18.33 45.87 -3.07
N GLY A 249 17.84 45.97 -1.83
CA GLY A 249 18.18 47.08 -0.94
C GLY A 249 19.64 47.04 -0.46
N ARG A 250 20.25 45.86 -0.35
CA ARG A 250 21.67 45.73 -0.03
C ARG A 250 22.54 46.09 -1.23
N ILE A 251 22.19 45.63 -2.44
CA ILE A 251 22.93 45.95 -3.67
C ILE A 251 22.88 47.46 -3.97
N ALA A 252 21.74 48.11 -3.75
CA ALA A 252 21.60 49.56 -3.96
C ALA A 252 22.49 50.42 -3.03
N LYS A 253 23.11 49.85 -2.00
CA LYS A 253 24.07 50.56 -1.12
C LYS A 253 25.53 50.39 -1.57
N ILE A 254 25.78 49.53 -2.55
CA ILE A 254 27.12 49.20 -3.06
C ILE A 254 27.41 49.97 -4.36
N ASN A 255 26.37 50.16 -5.18
CA ASN A 255 26.41 51.02 -6.37
C ASN A 255 26.11 52.47 -6.01
#